data_AF-A0A5E9CZL8-F1
#
_entry.id   AF-A0A5E9CZL8-F1
#
_cell.length_a   1.000
_cell.length_b   1.000
_cell.length_c   1.000
_cell.angle_alpha   90.00
_cell.angle_beta   90.00
_cell.angle_gamma   90.00
#
_symmetry.space_group_name_H-M   'P 1'
#
loop_
_entity.id
_entity.type
_entity.pdbx_description
1 polymer ?
#
loop_
_entity_poly.entity_id
_entity_poly.type
_entity_poly.pdbx_seq_one_letter_code
_entity_poly.pdbx_strand_id
1 'polypeptide(L)' 'MKITPARRRALEWYRDNDGAKFFPLTVSRSVKRTLIENGLLREQKPEFGFVRTFITAAGKAALQSQP' A
#
# COMPACT_ATOMS: atom_id res chain seq x y z
N MET A 1 -3.34 -15.89 -1.93
CA MET A 1 -3.17 -15.01 -3.11
C MET A 1 -1.68 -14.72 -3.30
N LYS A 2 -1.10 -14.87 -4.49
CA LYS A 2 0.32 -14.54 -4.71
C LYS A 2 0.48 -13.03 -4.93
N ILE A 3 1.38 -12.38 -4.18
CA ILE A 3 1.73 -10.97 -4.39
C ILE A 3 2.62 -10.89 -5.63
N THR A 4 2.19 -10.11 -6.63
CA THR A 4 3.00 -9.87 -7.83
C THR A 4 4.18 -8.95 -7.50
N PRO A 5 5.28 -8.98 -8.28
CA PRO A 5 6.43 -8.10 -8.06
C PRO A 5 6.06 -6.61 -7.98
N ALA A 6 5.09 -6.16 -8.78
CA ALA A 6 4.60 -4.80 -8.76
C ALA A 6 3.85 -4.46 -7.45
N ARG A 7 3.04 -5.38 -6.92
CA ARG A 7 2.35 -5.22 -5.63
C ARG A 7 3.34 -5.23 -4.47
N ARG A 8 4.39 -6.05 -4.54
CA ARG A 8 5.48 -6.06 -3.55
C ARG A 8 6.21 -4.72 -3.52
N ARG A 9 6.73 -4.26 -4.67
CA ARG A 9 7.42 -2.95 -4.75
C ARG A 9 6.56 -1.81 -4.23
N ALA A 10 5.27 -1.84 -4.51
CA ALA A 10 4.33 -0.86 -3.97
C ALA A 10 4.23 -0.94 -2.44
N LEU A 11 4.06 -2.13 -1.87
CA LEU A 11 4.02 -2.34 -0.42
C LEU A 11 5.33 -1.93 0.26
N GLU A 12 6.49 -2.25 -0.34
CA GLU A 12 7.79 -1.81 0.17
C GLU A 12 7.86 -0.28 0.19
N TRP A 13 7.49 0.38 -0.91
CA TRP A 13 7.47 1.84 -0.95
C TRP A 13 6.55 2.45 0.13
N TYR A 14 5.36 1.89 0.33
CA TYR A 14 4.43 2.37 1.37
C TYR A 14 4.89 2.05 2.79
N ARG A 15 5.67 0.99 3.00
CA ARG A 15 6.30 0.71 4.29
C ARG A 15 7.34 1.79 4.60
N ASP A 16 8.16 2.14 3.61
CA ASP A 16 9.20 3.15 3.75
C ASP A 16 8.63 4.60 3.74
N ASN A 17 7.42 4.79 3.19
CA ASN A 17 6.70 6.08 3.13
C ASN A 17 5.32 5.97 3.78
N ASP A 18 5.26 5.45 5.01
CA ASP A 18 3.98 5.24 5.70
C ASP A 18 3.27 6.57 5.96
N GLY A 19 1.97 6.62 5.64
CA GLY A 19 1.19 7.87 5.69
C GLY A 19 1.47 8.83 4.55
N ALA A 20 2.11 8.35 3.46
CA ALA A 20 2.32 9.13 2.26
C ALA A 20 1.01 9.78 1.77
N LYS A 21 1.14 11.07 1.50
CA LYS A 21 0.10 11.92 0.89
C LYS A 21 -0.08 11.64 -0.60
N PHE A 22 0.99 11.16 -1.25
CA PHE A 22 1.04 10.97 -2.69
C PHE A 22 1.34 9.53 -3.04
N PHE A 23 0.75 9.11 -4.15
CA PHE A 23 0.99 7.81 -4.73
C PHE A 23 2.13 7.92 -5.75
N PRO A 24 3.18 7.08 -5.67
CA PRO A 24 4.25 7.13 -6.66
C PRO A 24 3.68 6.76 -8.02
N LEU A 25 3.98 7.58 -9.04
CA LEU A 25 3.57 7.34 -10.44
C LEU A 25 4.07 5.99 -10.98
N THR A 26 5.13 5.45 -10.37
CA THR A 26 5.71 4.14 -10.70
C THR A 26 4.83 2.96 -10.29
N VAL A 27 3.83 3.17 -9.43
CA VAL A 27 2.85 2.16 -9.08
C VAL A 27 1.55 2.46 -9.83
N SER A 28 0.97 1.46 -10.49
CA SER A 28 -0.31 1.63 -11.20
C SER A 28 -1.47 1.82 -10.22
N ARG A 29 -2.46 2.67 -10.56
CA ARG A 29 -3.68 2.86 -9.74
C ARG A 29 -4.41 1.53 -9.46
N SER A 30 -4.37 0.59 -10.42
CA SER A 30 -4.96 -0.74 -10.26
C SER A 30 -4.26 -1.57 -9.18
N VAL A 31 -2.93 -1.43 -9.05
CA VAL A 31 -2.15 -2.08 -8.00
C VAL A 31 -2.55 -1.52 -6.63
N LYS A 32 -2.65 -0.19 -6.50
CA LYS A 32 -3.11 0.46 -5.26
C LYS A 32 -4.48 -0.08 -4.84
N ARG A 33 -5.44 -0.04 -5.77
CA ARG A 33 -6.81 -0.48 -5.51
C ARG A 33 -6.84 -1.93 -5.06
N THR A 34 -6.10 -2.81 -5.74
CA THR A 34 -6.03 -4.21 -5.33
C THR A 34 -5.44 -4.36 -3.92
N LEU A 35 -4.38 -3.61 -3.59
CA LEU A 35 -3.76 -3.68 -2.26
C LEU A 35 -4.70 -3.19 -1.16
N ILE A 36 -5.52 -2.16 -1.43
CA ILE A 36 -6.56 -1.69 -0.51
C ILE A 36 -7.67 -2.73 -0.37
N GLU A 37 -8.16 -3.29 -1.49
CA GLU A 37 -9.21 -4.32 -1.51
C GLU A 37 -8.78 -5.60 -0.77
N ASN A 38 -7.49 -5.91 -0.78
CA ASN A 38 -6.91 -7.03 -0.02
C ASN A 38 -6.60 -6.68 1.44
N GLY A 39 -6.92 -5.47 1.89
CA GLY A 39 -6.64 -5.00 3.25
C GLY A 39 -5.15 -4.83 3.57
N LEU A 40 -4.28 -4.80 2.55
CA LEU A 40 -2.82 -4.63 2.70
C LEU A 40 -2.44 -3.14 2.82
N LEU A 41 -3.28 -2.26 2.28
CA LEU A 41 -3.19 -0.81 2.45
C LEU A 41 -4.50 -0.27 3.02
N ARG A 42 -4.41 0.83 3.76
CA ARG A 42 -5.56 1.56 4.28
C ARG A 42 -5.44 3.03 3.91
N GLU A 43 -6.52 3.58 3.36
CA GLU A 43 -6.64 5.02 3.16
C GLU A 43 -7.32 5.65 4.38
N GLN A 44 -6.74 6.74 4.87
CA GLN A 44 -7.35 7.59 5.88
C GLN A 44 -7.64 8.95 5.24
N LYS A 45 -8.90 9.38 5.32
CA LYS A 45 -9.33 10.71 4.91
C LYS A 45 -9.48 11.55 6.17
N PRO A 46 -8.49 12.39 6.52
CA PRO A 46 -8.70 13.36 7.59
C PRO A 46 -9.79 14.36 7.15
N GLU A 47 -10.63 14.79 8.10
CA GLU A 47 -11.78 15.69 7.88
C GLU A 47 -11.46 16.96 7.06
N PHE A 48 -10.22 17.46 7.14
CA PHE A 48 -9.78 18.67 6.45
C PHE A 48 -8.44 18.48 5.71
N GLY A 49 -8.27 17.38 4.97
CA GLY A 49 -6.99 17.16 4.28
C GLY A 49 -6.96 16.08 3.20
N PHE A 50 -5.75 15.89 2.67
CA PHE A 50 -5.45 14.96 1.59
C PHE A 50 -5.51 13.51 2.10
N VAL A 51 -5.92 12.59 1.23
CA VAL A 51 -5.98 11.15 1.53
C VAL A 51 -4.58 10.63 1.80
N ARG A 52 -4.34 10.15 3.03
CA ARG A 52 -3.10 9.47 3.39
C ARG A 52 -3.27 7.97 3.25
N THR A 53 -2.27 7.30 2.70
CA THR A 53 -2.29 5.84 2.56
C THR A 53 -1.26 5.24 3.51
N PHE A 54 -1.67 4.22 4.26
CA PHE A 54 -0.88 3.55 5.28
C PHE A 54 -0.76 2.07 4.95
N ILE A 55 0.40 1.49 5.25
CA ILE A 55 0.54 0.03 5.18
C ILE A 55 -0.09 -0.61 6.42
N THR A 56 -0.93 -1.63 6.22
CA THR A 56 -1.56 -2.32 7.34
C THR A 56 -0.65 -3.39 7.92
N ALA A 57 -1.01 -3.94 9.08
CA ALA A 57 -0.32 -5.12 9.63
C ALA A 57 -0.31 -6.30 8.64
N ALA A 58 -1.41 -6.50 7.90
CA ALA A 58 -1.47 -7.50 6.85
C ALA A 58 -0.51 -7.19 5.69
N GLY A 59 -0.39 -5.92 5.28
CA GLY A 59 0.59 -5.47 4.28
C GLY A 59 2.04 -5.70 4.71
N LYS A 60 2.36 -5.44 5.99
CA LYS A 60 3.69 -5.71 6.55
C LYS A 60 3.97 -7.23 6.61
N ALA A 61 3.02 -8.02 7.09
CA ALA A 61 3.12 -9.47 7.11
C ALA A 61 3.27 -10.06 5.70
N ALA A 62 2.55 -9.52 4.72
CA ALA A 62 2.64 -9.89 3.30
C ALA A 62 4.05 -9.71 2.71
N LEU A 63 4.80 -8.70 3.16
CA LEU A 63 6.20 -8.51 2.77
C LEU A 63 7.13 -9.52 3.44
N GLN A 64 6.86 -9.87 4.69
CA GLN A 64 7.69 -10.75 5.51
C GLN A 64 7.44 -12.25 5.24
N SER A 65 6.25 -12.60 4.75
CA SER A 65 5.80 -14.00 4.59
C SER A 65 6.18 -14.66 3.25
N GLN A 66 7.16 -14.12 2.51
CA GLN A 66 7.67 -14.80 1.31
C GLN A 66 9.17 -15.08 1.43
N PRO A 67 9.59 -16.37 1.44
CA PRO A 67 10.97 -16.76 1.17
C PRO A 67 11.34 -16.50 -0.30
#